data_AF-A0A2D5VRH4-F1
#
_entry.id   AF-A0A2D5VRH4-F1
#
_cell.length_a   1.000
_cell.length_b   1.000
_cell.length_c   1.000
_cell.angle_alpha   90.00
_cell.angle_beta   90.00
_cell.angle_gamma   90.00
#
_symmetry.space_group_name_H-M   'P 1'
#
loop_
_entity.id
_entity.type
_entity.pdbx_description
1 polymer ?
#
loop_
_entity_poly.entity_id
_entity_poly.type
_entity_poly.pdbx_seq_one_letter_code
_entity_poly.pdbx_strand_id
1 'polypeptide(L)'
;MVLNVHGDEAEIFGEDVSDGRIKPLVKMKVSVKDKKLLLDDVNSSERLALTRNVDEQSVDCLNCKVLGINDAAVWKHDPQGPYDVERVLKDQALKDEEALNAELLKMQEQIYEQAKRDEEATKLGPYEGDWVYQRTSKQDPLIIMTIWRKSHIKRWSFRFESMDRIGQEVPGFEVSDVGLKVKVGSESRLYRLSSDKQILTCTNCNRSERWVKADPKKDLSDRHYARQMAGNP
;
A
#
# COMPACT_ATOMS: atom_id res chain seq x y z
N MET A 1 25.04 -18.47 -1.24
CA MET A 1 24.68 -19.88 -1.00
C MET A 1 25.61 -20.43 0.05
N VAL A 2 25.11 -21.28 0.95
CA VAL A 2 25.87 -21.84 2.05
C VAL A 2 25.51 -23.31 2.20
N LEU A 3 26.50 -24.11 2.58
CA LEU A 3 26.40 -25.54 2.83
C LEU A 3 26.74 -25.77 4.31
N ASN A 4 25.75 -26.17 5.09
CA ASN A 4 25.95 -26.63 6.45
C ASN A 4 26.06 -28.16 6.45
N VAL A 5 27.08 -28.70 7.12
CA VAL A 5 27.28 -30.15 7.27
C VAL A 5 27.23 -30.50 8.75
N HIS A 6 26.35 -31.42 9.11
CA HIS A 6 26.08 -31.88 10.46
C HIS A 6 26.15 -33.41 10.52
N GLY A 7 27.36 -33.95 10.71
CA GLY A 7 27.55 -35.40 10.77
C GLY A 7 27.22 -36.08 9.44
N ASP A 8 26.16 -36.87 9.43
CA ASP A 8 25.63 -37.60 8.26
C ASP A 8 24.54 -36.84 7.48
N GLU A 9 24.26 -35.59 7.85
CA GLU A 9 23.29 -34.72 7.17
C GLU A 9 23.93 -33.40 6.71
N ALA A 10 23.39 -32.83 5.64
CA ALA A 10 23.79 -31.52 5.14
C ALA A 10 22.60 -30.75 4.58
N GLU A 11 22.66 -29.42 4.67
CA GLU A 11 21.64 -28.52 4.14
C GLU A 11 22.29 -27.43 3.31
N ILE A 12 21.72 -27.17 2.14
CA ILE A 12 22.12 -26.08 1.26
C ILE A 12 21.02 -25.02 1.30
N PHE A 13 21.41 -23.78 1.55
CA PHE A 13 20.50 -22.63 1.54
C PHE A 13 21.06 -21.50 0.69
N GLY A 14 20.14 -20.76 0.09
CA GLY A 14 20.41 -19.64 -0.79
C GLY A 14 19.73 -18.38 -0.28
N GLU A 15 20.26 -17.24 -0.69
CA GLU A 15 19.54 -15.98 -0.58
C GLU A 15 18.74 -15.79 -1.87
N ASP A 16 17.45 -15.52 -1.75
CA ASP A 16 16.62 -15.16 -2.88
C ASP A 16 17.03 -13.77 -3.39
N VAL A 17 17.30 -13.68 -4.69
CA VAL A 17 17.81 -12.47 -5.35
C VAL A 17 16.79 -11.33 -5.33
N SER A 18 15.51 -11.63 -5.18
CA SER A 18 14.41 -10.65 -5.26
C SER A 18 14.18 -9.90 -3.94
N ASP A 19 14.32 -10.59 -2.80
CA ASP A 19 13.94 -10.06 -1.49
C ASP A 19 15.00 -10.27 -0.40
N GLY A 20 16.17 -10.83 -0.75
CA GLY A 20 17.29 -11.07 0.18
C GLY A 20 16.99 -12.14 1.22
N ARG A 21 15.93 -12.94 1.02
CA ARG A 21 15.51 -13.92 2.01
C ARG A 21 16.29 -15.20 1.90
N ILE A 22 16.71 -15.72 3.05
CA ILE A 22 17.25 -17.07 3.12
C ILE A 22 16.14 -18.09 2.83
N LYS A 23 16.42 -19.03 1.94
CA LYS A 23 15.55 -20.15 1.59
C LYS A 23 16.33 -21.46 1.63
N PRO A 24 15.77 -22.52 2.25
CA PRO A 24 16.34 -23.85 2.11
C PRO A 24 16.20 -24.29 0.65
N LEU A 25 17.30 -24.74 0.05
CA LEU A 25 17.34 -25.22 -1.32
C LEU A 25 17.24 -26.74 -1.37
N VAL A 26 18.12 -27.44 -0.63
CA VAL A 26 18.23 -28.91 -0.69
C VAL A 26 18.67 -29.45 0.67
N LYS A 27 18.13 -30.61 1.07
CA LYS A 27 18.63 -31.43 2.18
C LYS A 27 19.32 -32.67 1.64
N MET A 28 20.47 -33.03 2.19
CA MET A 28 21.34 -34.08 1.67
C MET A 28 21.86 -34.99 2.78
N LYS A 29 22.12 -36.25 2.44
CA LYS A 29 22.85 -37.21 3.28
C LYS A 29 24.33 -37.16 2.96
N VAL A 30 25.15 -37.18 4.00
CA VAL A 30 26.60 -37.05 3.91
C VAL A 30 27.22 -38.43 4.05
N SER A 31 28.13 -38.76 3.14
CA SER A 31 29.02 -39.92 3.29
C SER A 31 30.42 -39.58 2.81
N VAL A 32 31.43 -40.28 3.36
CA VAL A 32 32.83 -40.09 2.98
C VAL A 32 33.37 -41.36 2.36
N LYS A 33 33.85 -41.28 1.11
CA LYS A 33 34.42 -42.42 0.39
C LYS A 33 35.56 -41.95 -0.52
N ASP A 34 36.66 -42.70 -0.58
CA ASP A 34 37.80 -42.43 -1.46
C ASP A 34 38.35 -40.99 -1.34
N LYS A 35 38.40 -40.46 -0.10
CA LYS A 35 38.78 -39.08 0.24
C LYS A 35 37.86 -37.98 -0.33
N LYS A 36 36.66 -38.35 -0.77
CA LYS A 36 35.62 -37.42 -1.23
C LYS A 36 34.46 -37.38 -0.25
N LEU A 37 33.89 -36.21 -0.08
CA LEU A 37 32.62 -35.98 0.63
C LEU A 37 31.50 -36.08 -0.40
N LEU A 38 30.59 -37.03 -0.22
CA LEU A 38 29.45 -37.26 -1.09
C LEU A 38 28.19 -36.76 -0.39
N LEU A 39 27.42 -35.92 -1.06
CA LEU A 39 26.14 -35.39 -0.59
C LEU A 39 25.04 -35.92 -1.49
N ASP A 40 24.20 -36.82 -0.98
CA ASP A 40 23.08 -37.43 -1.69
C ASP A 40 21.79 -36.68 -1.36
N ASP A 41 21.09 -36.11 -2.34
CA ASP A 41 19.80 -35.46 -2.11
C ASP A 41 18.79 -36.45 -1.52
N VAL A 42 18.07 -36.03 -0.48
CA VAL A 42 17.05 -36.85 0.19
C VAL A 42 15.80 -37.02 -0.69
N ASN A 43 15.52 -36.06 -1.57
CA ASN A 43 14.29 -36.01 -2.38
C ASN A 43 14.51 -36.37 -3.86
N SER A 44 15.75 -36.60 -4.29
CA SER A 44 16.08 -36.90 -5.68
C SER A 44 17.24 -37.89 -5.79
N SER A 45 17.60 -38.27 -7.02
CA SER A 45 18.79 -39.09 -7.28
C SER A 45 20.06 -38.26 -7.49
N GLU A 46 20.01 -36.96 -7.24
CA GLU A 46 21.15 -36.08 -7.40
C GLU A 46 22.19 -36.30 -6.30
N ARG A 47 23.47 -36.29 -6.70
CA ARG A 47 24.61 -36.45 -5.82
C ARG A 47 25.62 -35.36 -6.10
N LEU A 48 26.10 -34.69 -5.05
CA LEU A 48 27.29 -33.86 -5.10
C LEU A 48 28.51 -34.64 -4.60
N ALA A 49 29.64 -34.39 -5.23
CA ALA A 49 30.94 -34.90 -4.81
C ALA A 49 31.86 -33.70 -4.59
N LEU A 50 32.34 -33.56 -3.36
CA LEU A 50 33.26 -32.52 -2.95
C LEU A 50 34.61 -33.15 -2.60
N THR A 51 35.71 -32.48 -2.91
CA THR A 51 37.05 -32.87 -2.49
C THR A 51 37.71 -31.74 -1.71
N ARG A 52 38.62 -32.06 -0.80
CA ARG A 52 39.41 -31.04 -0.10
C ARG A 52 40.26 -30.26 -1.11
N ASN A 53 40.25 -28.94 -1.01
CA ASN A 53 41.08 -28.02 -1.80
C ASN A 53 42.53 -28.01 -1.27
N VAL A 54 43.45 -27.42 -2.03
CA VAL A 54 44.88 -27.25 -1.70
C VAL A 54 45.09 -26.47 -0.39
N ASP A 55 44.20 -25.55 -0.05
CA ASP A 55 44.26 -24.79 1.21
C ASP A 55 43.83 -25.59 2.46
N GLU A 56 43.42 -26.84 2.28
CA GLU A 56 42.90 -27.80 3.26
C GLU A 56 41.66 -27.39 4.05
N GLN A 57 41.24 -26.14 3.94
CA GLN A 57 40.09 -25.56 4.63
C GLN A 57 38.89 -25.45 3.71
N SER A 58 39.08 -25.28 2.41
CA SER A 58 38.01 -25.22 1.42
C SER A 58 37.74 -26.58 0.78
N VAL A 59 36.58 -26.69 0.13
CA VAL A 59 36.24 -27.85 -0.70
C VAL A 59 35.93 -27.45 -2.13
N ASP A 60 36.50 -28.20 -3.07
CA ASP A 60 36.21 -28.10 -4.49
C ASP A 60 35.01 -28.97 -4.83
N CYS A 61 34.02 -28.37 -5.49
CA CYS A 61 32.85 -29.11 -5.92
C CYS A 61 33.04 -29.74 -7.30
N LEU A 62 33.14 -31.07 -7.37
CA LEU A 62 33.50 -31.79 -8.59
C LEU A 62 32.38 -31.87 -9.62
N ASN A 63 31.13 -31.64 -9.22
CA ASN A 63 29.95 -31.77 -10.07
C ASN A 63 28.79 -30.84 -9.67
N CYS A 64 29.11 -29.60 -9.29
CA CYS A 64 28.15 -28.59 -8.84
C CYS A 64 27.16 -28.09 -9.90
N LYS A 65 27.34 -28.43 -11.18
CA LYS A 65 26.38 -28.10 -12.24
C LYS A 65 24.97 -28.63 -11.97
N VAL A 66 24.84 -29.70 -11.20
CA VAL A 66 23.51 -30.22 -10.80
C VAL A 66 22.73 -29.20 -9.97
N LEU A 67 23.41 -28.29 -9.25
CA LEU A 67 22.80 -27.17 -8.53
C LEU A 67 22.76 -25.86 -9.33
N GLY A 68 23.08 -25.90 -10.63
CA GLY A 68 23.23 -24.68 -11.45
C GLY A 68 24.46 -23.83 -11.09
N ILE A 69 25.43 -24.41 -10.37
CA ILE A 69 26.69 -23.76 -9.97
C ILE A 69 27.82 -24.28 -10.87
N ASN A 70 28.88 -23.51 -11.07
CA ASN A 70 30.04 -23.98 -11.85
C ASN A 70 30.74 -25.16 -11.15
N ASP A 71 31.17 -26.19 -11.91
CA ASP A 71 31.89 -27.39 -11.43
C ASP A 71 33.32 -27.09 -10.91
N ALA A 72 33.73 -25.83 -10.89
CA ALA A 72 34.98 -25.37 -10.28
C ALA A 72 34.72 -24.39 -9.12
N ALA A 73 33.49 -24.37 -8.60
CA ALA A 73 33.16 -23.54 -7.45
C ALA A 73 33.88 -24.05 -6.20
N VAL A 74 34.64 -23.15 -5.60
CA VAL A 74 35.34 -23.36 -4.33
C VAL A 74 34.40 -22.92 -3.20
N TRP A 75 34.02 -23.86 -2.34
CA TRP A 75 33.28 -23.57 -1.12
C TRP A 75 34.29 -23.31 0.00
N LYS A 76 34.34 -22.05 0.45
CA LYS A 76 35.24 -21.64 1.52
C LYS A 76 34.67 -22.02 2.86
N HIS A 77 35.54 -22.46 3.78
CA HIS A 77 35.16 -22.65 5.17
C HIS A 77 34.83 -21.31 5.84
N ASP A 78 33.68 -21.25 6.49
CA ASP A 78 33.29 -20.11 7.32
C ASP A 78 33.78 -20.35 8.76
N PRO A 79 34.74 -19.56 9.27
CA PRO A 79 35.27 -19.73 10.64
C PRO A 79 34.26 -19.36 11.73
N GLN A 80 33.12 -18.74 11.38
CA GLN A 80 32.05 -18.43 12.34
C GLN A 80 31.20 -19.65 12.70
N GLY A 81 31.41 -20.79 12.02
CA GLY A 81 30.69 -22.04 12.26
C GLY A 81 29.43 -22.17 11.39
N PRO A 82 28.66 -23.26 11.56
CA PRO A 82 27.45 -23.47 10.79
C PRO A 82 26.41 -22.40 11.12
N TYR A 83 25.69 -21.91 10.11
CA TYR A 83 24.63 -20.93 10.32
C TYR A 83 23.46 -21.59 11.08
N ASP A 84 22.89 -20.90 12.06
CA ASP A 84 21.64 -21.32 12.70
C ASP A 84 20.45 -20.98 11.78
N VAL A 85 20.28 -21.81 10.76
CA VAL A 85 19.27 -21.63 9.71
C VAL A 85 17.86 -21.69 10.31
N GLU A 86 17.64 -22.57 11.28
CA GLU A 86 16.34 -22.69 11.94
C GLU A 86 15.95 -21.39 12.63
N ARG A 87 16.89 -20.75 13.34
CA ARG A 87 16.67 -19.43 13.93
C ARG A 87 16.39 -18.36 12.87
N VAL A 88 17.17 -18.31 11.79
CA VAL A 88 16.96 -17.30 10.73
C VAL A 88 15.58 -17.47 10.08
N LEU A 89 15.16 -18.70 9.79
CA LEU A 89 13.85 -18.99 9.21
C LEU A 89 12.70 -18.65 10.17
N LYS A 90 12.86 -18.92 11.48
CA LYS A 90 11.90 -18.50 12.51
C LYS A 90 11.80 -16.99 12.62
N ASP A 91 12.92 -16.28 12.63
CA ASP A 91 12.96 -14.82 12.68
C ASP A 91 12.29 -14.20 11.44
N GLN A 92 12.49 -14.80 10.26
CA GLN A 92 11.83 -14.39 9.02
C GLN A 92 10.31 -14.64 9.06
N ALA A 93 9.87 -15.81 9.54
CA ALA A 93 8.45 -16.14 9.66
C ALA A 93 7.73 -15.23 10.66
N LEU A 94 8.38 -14.90 11.79
CA LEU A 94 7.84 -13.97 12.78
C LEU A 94 7.61 -12.59 12.17
N LYS A 95 8.58 -12.08 11.39
CA LYS A 95 8.44 -10.78 10.70
C LYS A 95 7.30 -10.78 9.69
N ASP A 96 7.07 -11.89 8.99
CA ASP A 96 5.95 -12.01 8.05
C ASP A 96 4.60 -12.00 8.76
N GLU A 97 4.51 -12.73 9.88
CA GLU A 97 3.30 -12.75 10.70
C GLU A 97 3.00 -11.36 11.29
N GLU A 98 4.00 -10.67 11.81
CA GLU A 98 3.86 -9.30 12.29
C GLU A 98 3.42 -8.33 11.18
N ALA A 99 4.02 -8.43 9.99
CA ALA A 99 3.64 -7.60 8.84
C ALA A 99 2.20 -7.87 8.41
N LEU A 100 1.82 -9.15 8.28
CA LEU A 100 0.46 -9.55 7.92
C LEU A 100 -0.56 -9.07 8.96
N ASN A 101 -0.27 -9.23 10.25
CA ASN A 101 -1.14 -8.76 11.33
C ASN A 101 -1.30 -7.23 11.28
N ALA A 102 -0.23 -6.49 11.01
CA ALA A 102 -0.30 -5.03 10.85
C ALA A 102 -1.14 -4.62 9.64
N GLU A 103 -1.06 -5.35 8.53
CA GLU A 103 -1.91 -5.12 7.34
C GLU A 103 -3.39 -5.43 7.62
N LEU A 104 -3.67 -6.54 8.30
CA LEU A 104 -5.03 -6.92 8.69
C LEU A 104 -5.67 -5.89 9.63
N LEU A 105 -4.92 -5.38 10.61
CA LEU A 105 -5.41 -4.33 11.50
C LEU A 105 -5.73 -3.04 10.74
N LYS A 106 -4.86 -2.61 9.82
CA LYS A 106 -5.12 -1.44 8.96
C LYS A 106 -6.36 -1.65 8.09
N MET A 107 -6.53 -2.84 7.52
CA MET A 107 -7.70 -3.17 6.71
C MET A 107 -8.98 -3.13 7.55
N GLN A 108 -8.96 -3.68 8.76
CA GLN A 108 -10.10 -3.66 9.69
C GLN A 108 -10.50 -2.22 10.06
N GLU A 109 -9.53 -1.36 10.36
CA GLU A 109 -9.77 0.06 10.65
C GLU A 109 -10.40 0.78 9.44
N GLN A 110 -9.90 0.54 8.23
CA GLN A 110 -10.46 1.11 7.00
C GLN A 110 -11.89 0.66 6.73
N ILE A 111 -12.19 -0.63 6.93
CA ILE A 111 -13.54 -1.18 6.76
C ILE A 111 -14.50 -0.52 7.78
N TYR A 112 -14.08 -0.41 9.03
CA TYR A 112 -14.89 0.20 10.08
C TYR A 112 -15.18 1.68 9.80
N GLU A 113 -14.16 2.45 9.43
CA GLU A 113 -14.32 3.87 9.07
C GLU A 113 -15.17 4.05 7.81
N GLN A 114 -15.03 3.18 6.82
CA GLN A 114 -15.87 3.22 5.62
C GLN A 114 -17.33 2.91 5.98
N ALA A 115 -17.60 1.89 6.79
CA ALA A 115 -18.96 1.54 7.22
C ALA A 115 -19.62 2.70 7.99
N LYS A 116 -18.87 3.36 8.87
CA LYS A 116 -19.34 4.56 9.57
C LYS A 116 -19.67 5.71 8.62
N ARG A 117 -18.85 5.91 7.58
CA ARG A 117 -19.14 6.93 6.55
C ARG A 117 -20.36 6.58 5.72
N ASP A 118 -20.55 5.31 5.37
CA ASP A 118 -21.71 4.83 4.62
C ASP A 118 -23.01 5.01 5.43
N GLU A 119 -22.98 4.71 6.74
CA GLU A 119 -24.10 4.95 7.65
C GLU A 119 -24.44 6.44 7.72
N GLU A 120 -23.43 7.30 7.93
CA GLU A 120 -23.60 8.74 7.99
C GLU A 120 -24.10 9.30 6.64
N ALA A 121 -23.67 8.71 5.53
CA ALA A 121 -24.06 9.12 4.20
C ALA A 121 -25.57 9.09 4.03
N THR A 122 -26.29 8.14 4.65
CA THR A 122 -27.76 8.03 4.54
C THR A 122 -28.49 9.35 4.87
N LYS A 123 -27.91 10.18 5.74
CA LYS A 123 -28.44 11.49 6.16
C LYS A 123 -28.20 12.61 5.14
N LEU A 124 -27.39 12.39 4.11
CA LEU A 124 -27.07 13.40 3.08
C LEU A 124 -28.24 13.73 2.14
N GLY A 125 -29.35 13.00 2.19
CA GLY A 125 -30.52 13.18 1.32
C GLY A 125 -30.90 14.65 1.02
N PRO A 126 -31.05 15.53 2.02
CA PRO A 126 -31.38 16.94 1.79
C PRO A 126 -30.32 17.74 1.01
N TYR A 127 -29.07 17.30 1.07
CA TYR A 127 -27.90 17.94 0.49
C TYR A 127 -27.52 17.39 -0.89
N GLU A 128 -28.19 16.34 -1.38
CA GLU A 128 -27.82 15.67 -2.63
C GLU A 128 -27.82 16.63 -3.83
N GLY A 129 -26.73 16.60 -4.60
CA GLY A 129 -26.53 17.40 -5.79
C GLY A 129 -25.10 17.92 -5.92
N ASP A 130 -24.86 18.63 -7.02
CA ASP A 130 -23.62 19.36 -7.23
C ASP A 130 -23.77 20.82 -6.80
N TRP A 131 -22.75 21.30 -6.09
CA TRP A 131 -22.73 22.61 -5.45
C TRP A 131 -21.54 23.39 -5.97
N VAL A 132 -21.78 24.59 -6.47
CA VAL A 132 -20.73 25.48 -6.96
C VAL A 132 -20.49 26.59 -5.94
N TYR A 133 -19.24 26.73 -5.51
CA TYR A 133 -18.82 27.82 -4.62
C TYR A 133 -18.93 29.16 -5.33
N GLN A 134 -19.60 30.14 -4.70
CA GLN A 134 -19.61 31.51 -5.18
C GLN A 134 -18.33 32.23 -4.76
N ARG A 135 -17.54 32.59 -5.75
CA ARG A 135 -16.25 33.26 -5.56
C ARG A 135 -16.48 34.63 -4.96
N THR A 136 -15.60 34.97 -4.03
CA THR A 136 -15.58 36.28 -3.35
C THR A 136 -14.40 37.14 -3.82
N SER A 137 -13.41 36.53 -4.47
CA SER A 137 -12.25 37.21 -5.03
C SER A 137 -11.85 36.65 -6.40
N LYS A 138 -11.19 37.48 -7.23
CA LYS A 138 -10.69 37.06 -8.56
C LYS A 138 -9.62 35.97 -8.50
N GLN A 139 -8.97 35.81 -7.36
CA GLN A 139 -7.97 34.77 -7.12
C GLN A 139 -8.60 33.45 -6.66
N ASP A 140 -9.89 33.44 -6.29
CA ASP A 140 -10.55 32.22 -5.84
C ASP A 140 -10.60 31.22 -7.01
N PRO A 141 -10.27 29.94 -6.81
CA PRO A 141 -10.44 28.91 -7.82
C PRO A 141 -11.93 28.63 -8.07
N LEU A 142 -12.23 27.94 -9.17
CA LEU A 142 -13.54 27.31 -9.35
C LEU A 142 -13.58 26.07 -8.46
N ILE A 143 -14.55 26.00 -7.55
CA ILE A 143 -14.71 24.86 -6.64
C ILE A 143 -16.10 24.26 -6.81
N ILE A 144 -16.14 22.94 -7.00
CA ILE A 144 -17.37 22.16 -7.13
C ILE A 144 -17.37 21.10 -6.03
N MET A 145 -18.44 21.05 -5.25
CA MET A 145 -18.68 20.04 -4.25
C MET A 145 -19.85 19.15 -4.68
N THR A 146 -19.56 17.89 -4.90
CA THR A 146 -20.53 16.86 -5.27
C THR A 146 -20.95 16.13 -4.01
N ILE A 147 -22.24 16.08 -3.71
CA ILE A 147 -22.78 15.40 -2.52
C ILE A 147 -23.80 14.37 -2.98
N TRP A 148 -23.54 13.09 -2.72
CA TRP A 148 -24.50 12.01 -2.96
C TRP A 148 -24.37 10.92 -1.91
N ARG A 149 -25.47 10.27 -1.53
CA ARG A 149 -25.41 9.14 -0.59
C ARG A 149 -24.47 8.03 -1.07
N LYS A 150 -24.51 7.72 -2.36
CA LYS A 150 -23.72 6.62 -2.95
C LYS A 150 -22.24 6.94 -3.13
N SER A 151 -21.88 8.20 -3.34
CA SER A 151 -20.49 8.60 -3.67
C SER A 151 -19.87 9.55 -2.65
N HIS A 152 -20.57 9.77 -1.54
CA HIS A 152 -20.24 10.66 -0.44
C HIS A 152 -20.03 12.10 -0.93
N ILE A 153 -19.23 12.87 -0.20
CA ILE A 153 -18.83 14.21 -0.58
C ILE A 153 -17.51 14.12 -1.33
N LYS A 154 -17.47 14.76 -2.50
CA LYS A 154 -16.24 14.98 -3.28
C LYS A 154 -16.10 16.47 -3.54
N ARG A 155 -14.89 17.00 -3.40
CA ARG A 155 -14.60 18.40 -3.67
C ARG A 155 -13.54 18.49 -4.77
N TRP A 156 -13.81 19.28 -5.78
CA TRP A 156 -12.97 19.50 -6.93
C TRP A 156 -12.58 20.96 -7.01
N SER A 157 -11.30 21.22 -7.26
CA SER A 157 -10.77 22.58 -7.40
C SER A 157 -10.11 22.74 -8.77
N PHE A 158 -10.40 23.84 -9.46
CA PHE A 158 -9.89 24.15 -10.80
C PHE A 158 -9.38 25.59 -10.86
N ARG A 159 -8.37 25.86 -11.71
CA ARG A 159 -8.00 27.25 -12.04
C ARG A 159 -9.18 27.91 -12.76
N PHE A 160 -9.59 29.09 -12.31
CA PHE A 160 -10.80 29.75 -12.84
C PHE A 160 -10.66 30.21 -14.30
N GLU A 161 -9.45 30.48 -14.79
CA GLU A 161 -9.25 30.94 -16.17
C GLU A 161 -9.12 29.78 -17.15
N SER A 162 -8.17 28.87 -16.88
CA SER A 162 -7.82 27.75 -17.76
C SER A 162 -8.68 26.50 -17.57
N MET A 163 -9.47 26.42 -16.50
CA MET A 163 -10.22 25.22 -16.10
C MET A 163 -9.35 24.00 -15.75
N ASP A 164 -8.03 24.15 -15.62
CA ASP A 164 -7.15 23.06 -15.24
C ASP A 164 -7.46 22.57 -13.82
N ARG A 165 -7.48 21.26 -13.63
CA ARG A 165 -7.69 20.66 -12.31
C ARG A 165 -6.49 20.96 -11.41
N ILE A 166 -6.77 21.58 -10.27
CA ILE A 166 -5.81 21.83 -9.20
C ILE A 166 -5.77 20.62 -8.28
N GLY A 167 -6.93 20.06 -7.91
CA GLY A 167 -7.00 18.95 -6.97
C GLY A 167 -8.39 18.35 -6.81
N GLN A 168 -8.42 17.23 -6.10
CA GLN A 168 -9.62 16.49 -5.72
C GLN A 168 -9.47 16.02 -4.27
N GLU A 169 -10.52 16.17 -3.47
CA GLU A 169 -10.58 15.75 -2.07
C GLU A 169 -11.84 14.93 -1.81
N VAL A 170 -11.76 13.98 -0.87
CA VAL A 170 -12.91 13.19 -0.37
C VAL A 170 -13.10 13.50 1.14
N PRO A 171 -13.64 14.68 1.46
CA PRO A 171 -13.68 15.19 2.83
C PRO A 171 -14.51 14.31 3.76
N GLY A 172 -14.08 14.19 5.02
CA GLY A 172 -14.90 13.63 6.09
C GLY A 172 -16.15 14.49 6.31
N PHE A 173 -17.26 13.89 6.71
CA PHE A 173 -18.49 14.64 6.92
C PHE A 173 -19.33 14.06 8.06
N GLU A 174 -20.21 14.89 8.58
CA GLU A 174 -21.16 14.57 9.63
C GLU A 174 -22.43 15.41 9.40
N VAL A 175 -23.60 14.78 9.47
CA VAL A 175 -24.90 15.42 9.32
C VAL A 175 -25.59 15.39 10.67
N SER A 176 -25.94 16.58 11.15
CA SER A 176 -26.62 16.79 12.44
C SER A 176 -27.75 17.79 12.27
N ASP A 177 -28.55 17.99 13.32
CA ASP A 177 -29.65 18.95 13.32
C ASP A 177 -29.20 20.40 13.07
N VAL A 178 -27.93 20.72 13.38
CA VAL A 178 -27.36 22.05 13.14
C VAL A 178 -26.90 22.26 11.69
N GLY A 179 -26.69 21.18 10.92
CA GLY A 179 -26.31 21.23 9.52
C GLY A 179 -25.30 20.14 9.11
N LEU A 180 -24.69 20.38 7.94
CA LEU A 180 -23.68 19.49 7.35
C LEU A 180 -22.29 20.00 7.70
N LYS A 181 -21.55 19.23 8.49
CA LYS A 181 -20.13 19.49 8.78
C LYS A 181 -19.26 18.76 7.77
N VAL A 182 -18.33 19.47 7.13
CA VAL A 182 -17.39 18.94 6.13
C VAL A 182 -15.97 19.26 6.57
N LYS A 183 -15.11 18.25 6.68
CA LYS A 183 -13.69 18.39 7.04
C LYS A 183 -12.85 18.61 5.80
N VAL A 184 -12.34 19.83 5.63
CA VAL A 184 -11.52 20.27 4.50
C VAL A 184 -10.11 20.52 5.03
N GLY A 185 -9.15 19.68 4.66
CA GLY A 185 -7.82 19.69 5.26
C GLY A 185 -7.88 19.49 6.78
N SER A 186 -7.31 20.42 7.54
CA SER A 186 -7.35 20.45 9.01
C SER A 186 -8.59 21.13 9.59
N GLU A 187 -9.38 21.83 8.77
CA GLU A 187 -10.52 22.63 9.23
C GLU A 187 -11.85 21.89 9.08
N SER A 188 -12.81 22.17 9.96
CA SER A 188 -14.19 21.69 9.85
C SER A 188 -15.11 22.86 9.52
N ARG A 189 -15.83 22.76 8.40
CA ARG A 189 -16.77 23.77 7.92
C ARG A 189 -18.20 23.29 8.15
N LEU A 190 -19.01 24.07 8.84
CA LEU A 190 -20.42 23.78 9.12
C LEU A 190 -21.29 24.55 8.13
N TYR A 191 -22.06 23.83 7.34
CA TYR A 191 -22.95 24.36 6.32
C TYR A 191 -24.41 24.21 6.73
N ARG A 192 -25.14 25.33 6.67
CA ARG A 192 -26.60 25.35 6.79
C ARG A 192 -27.24 25.39 5.42
N LEU A 193 -28.24 24.54 5.20
CA LEU A 193 -29.04 24.49 3.99
C LEU A 193 -30.19 25.50 4.07
N SER A 194 -30.41 26.26 3.00
CA SER A 194 -31.57 27.14 2.86
C SER A 194 -32.89 26.34 2.78
N SER A 195 -34.02 26.99 3.08
CA SER A 195 -35.34 26.35 3.06
C SER A 195 -35.74 25.82 1.67
N ASP A 196 -35.34 26.50 0.61
CA ASP A 196 -35.53 26.11 -0.80
C ASP A 196 -34.54 25.03 -1.28
N LYS A 197 -33.59 24.64 -0.41
CA LYS A 197 -32.52 23.68 -0.69
C LYS A 197 -31.62 24.05 -1.86
N GLN A 198 -31.52 25.34 -2.20
CA GLN A 198 -30.69 25.84 -3.31
C GLN A 198 -29.35 26.42 -2.86
N ILE A 199 -29.20 26.74 -1.57
CA ILE A 199 -28.02 27.44 -1.05
C ILE A 199 -27.47 26.73 0.18
N LEU A 200 -26.15 26.51 0.20
CA LEU A 200 -25.41 26.20 1.42
C LEU A 200 -24.61 27.42 1.86
N THR A 201 -24.70 27.75 3.14
CA THR A 201 -23.93 28.85 3.73
C THR A 201 -23.08 28.32 4.87
N CYS A 202 -21.78 28.64 4.86
CA CYS A 202 -20.92 28.28 5.98
C CYS A 202 -21.21 29.19 7.17
N THR A 203 -21.48 28.60 8.33
CA THR A 203 -21.84 29.33 9.56
C THR A 203 -20.66 29.55 10.50
N ASN A 204 -19.56 28.82 10.32
CA ASN A 204 -18.37 28.92 11.16
C ASN A 204 -17.09 29.30 10.38
N CYS A 205 -17.24 29.76 9.13
CA CYS A 205 -16.12 30.22 8.32
C CYS A 205 -15.83 31.70 8.58
N ASN A 206 -14.54 32.06 8.60
CA ASN A 206 -14.09 33.46 8.76
C ASN A 206 -14.54 34.38 7.61
N ARG A 207 -14.75 33.80 6.42
CA ARG A 207 -15.35 34.46 5.26
C ARG A 207 -16.70 33.83 4.98
N SER A 208 -17.64 34.65 4.53
CA SER A 208 -18.95 34.17 4.10
C SER A 208 -18.79 33.26 2.88
N GLU A 209 -18.81 31.95 3.10
CA GLU A 209 -18.81 30.96 2.02
C GLU A 209 -20.24 30.63 1.66
N ARG A 210 -20.57 30.79 0.37
CA ARG A 210 -21.87 30.47 -0.17
C ARG A 210 -21.69 29.49 -1.34
N TRP A 211 -22.54 28.47 -1.37
CA TRP A 211 -22.60 27.51 -2.46
C TRP A 211 -23.99 27.52 -3.05
N VAL A 212 -24.06 27.43 -4.38
CA VAL A 212 -25.32 27.37 -5.12
C VAL A 212 -25.45 25.99 -5.75
N LYS A 213 -26.63 25.40 -5.60
CA LYS A 213 -26.96 24.11 -6.19
C LYS A 213 -27.05 24.24 -7.71
N ALA A 214 -26.37 23.35 -8.43
CA ALA A 214 -26.41 23.28 -9.88
C ALA A 214 -27.71 22.63 -10.36
N ASP A 215 -28.15 23.02 -11.56
CA ASP A 215 -29.24 22.34 -12.26
C ASP A 215 -28.81 20.89 -12.58
N PRO A 216 -29.54 19.86 -12.11
CA PRO A 216 -29.19 18.46 -12.37
C PRO A 216 -29.24 18.07 -13.85
N LYS A 217 -29.87 18.90 -14.71
CA LYS A 217 -29.89 18.69 -16.17
C LYS A 217 -28.67 19.29 -16.88
N LYS A 218 -27.85 20.06 -16.17
CA LYS A 218 -26.66 20.70 -16.73
C LYS A 218 -25.42 19.92 -16.31
N ASP A 219 -24.61 19.58 -17.30
CA ASP A 219 -23.35 18.93 -17.04
C ASP A 219 -22.30 19.96 -16.60
N LEU A 220 -21.73 19.75 -15.41
CA LEU A 220 -20.64 20.58 -14.90
C LEU A 220 -19.27 20.17 -15.46
N SER A 221 -19.19 19.09 -16.26
CA SER A 221 -17.96 18.63 -16.89
C SER A 221 -17.38 19.61 -17.91
N ASP A 222 -18.24 20.34 -18.63
CA ASP A 222 -17.87 21.43 -19.55
C ASP A 222 -17.38 22.68 -18.79
N ARG A 223 -17.66 22.76 -17.48
CA ARG A 223 -17.21 23.78 -16.51
C ARG A 223 -17.60 25.23 -16.85
N HIS A 224 -18.01 25.55 -18.07
CA HIS A 224 -18.49 26.86 -18.48
C HIS A 224 -19.71 27.28 -17.65
N TYR A 225 -20.68 26.38 -17.50
CA TYR A 225 -21.82 26.60 -16.61
C TYR A 225 -21.38 26.79 -15.15
N ALA A 226 -20.44 25.98 -14.66
CA ALA A 226 -19.89 26.12 -13.32
C ALA A 226 -19.21 27.48 -13.09
N ARG A 227 -18.48 28.02 -14.08
CA ARG A 227 -17.88 29.37 -14.00
C ARG A 227 -18.94 30.46 -13.87
N GLN A 228 -20.02 30.37 -14.64
CA GLN A 228 -21.12 31.34 -14.58
C GLN A 228 -21.75 31.33 -13.19
N MET A 229 -22.00 30.14 -12.63
CA MET A 229 -22.53 29.98 -11.28
C MET A 229 -21.59 30.51 -10.20
N ALA A 230 -20.29 30.26 -10.35
CA ALA A 230 -19.26 30.68 -9.40
C ALA A 230 -19.12 32.21 -9.34
N GLY A 231 -19.53 32.93 -10.39
CA GLY A 231 -19.46 34.38 -10.46
C GLY A 231 -18.05 34.91 -10.73
N ASN A 232 -18.00 36.18 -11.16
CA ASN A 232 -16.76 36.91 -11.42
C ASN A 232 -16.74 38.22 -10.62
N PRO A 233 -16.38 38.15 -9.32
CA PRO A 233 -16.29 39.32 -8.44
C PRO A 233 -15.20 40.31 -8.88
#